data_AF-A0A940ZWD9-F1
#
_entry.id   AF-A0A940ZWD9-F1
#
_cell.length_a   1.000
_cell.length_b   1.000
_cell.length_c   1.000
_cell.angle_alpha   90.00
_cell.angle_beta   90.00
_cell.angle_gamma   90.00
#
_symmetry.space_group_name_H-M   'P 1'
#
loop_
_entity.id
_entity.type
_entity.pdbx_description
1 polymer ?
#
loop_
_entity_poly.entity_id
_entity_poly.type
_entity_poly.pdbx_seq_one_letter_code
_entity_poly.pdbx_strand_id
1 'polypeptide(L)' 'LGYLMGQPLDLLFTGYELIVIIMGIVITAMISLDGRSNWLEGAQLLAAYSIMALAFLFV' A
#
# COMPACT_ATOMS: atom_id res chain seq x y z
N LEU A 1 4.44 -5.03 20.29
CA LEU A 1 4.82 -3.69 20.80
C LEU A 1 3.68 -3.04 21.59
N GLY A 2 2.45 -2.94 21.08
CA GLY A 2 1.31 -2.37 21.84
C GLY A 2 1.12 -2.97 23.24
N TYR A 3 1.10 -4.31 23.34
CA TYR A 3 1.05 -5.01 24.64
C TYR A 3 2.22 -4.65 25.58
N LEU A 4 3.42 -4.43 25.03
CA LEU A 4 4.63 -4.06 25.79
C LEU A 4 4.63 -2.59 26.21
N MET A 5 3.95 -1.73 25.45
CA MET A 5 3.84 -0.28 25.70
C MET A 5 2.55 0.10 26.45
N GLY A 6 1.73 -0.88 26.82
CA GLY A 6 0.44 -0.66 27.50
C GLY A 6 -0.61 0.05 26.64
N GLN A 7 -0.44 0.06 25.31
CA GLN A 7 -1.38 0.68 24.38
C GLN A 7 -2.07 -0.39 23.52
N PRO A 8 -3.41 -0.39 23.41
CA PRO A 8 -4.10 -1.29 22.51
C PRO A 8 -3.70 -0.94 21.07
N LEU A 9 -3.00 -1.88 20.41
CA LEU A 9 -2.65 -1.79 18.99
C LEU A 9 -3.46 -2.86 18.27
N ASP A 10 -4.67 -2.49 17.88
CA ASP A 10 -5.59 -3.36 17.16
C ASP A 10 -5.38 -3.24 15.64
N LEU A 11 -5.60 -4.33 14.92
CA LEU A 11 -5.57 -4.36 13.44
C LEU A 11 -6.91 -3.89 12.86
N LEU A 12 -7.38 -2.74 13.33
CA LEU A 12 -8.67 -2.17 12.93
C LEU A 12 -8.46 -1.20 11.76
N PHE A 13 -8.66 -1.70 10.55
CA PHE A 13 -8.60 -0.89 9.33
C PHE A 13 -9.99 -0.44 8.91
N THR A 14 -10.10 0.77 8.36
CA THR A 14 -11.33 1.20 7.70
C THR A 14 -11.54 0.41 6.40
N GLY A 15 -12.78 0.34 5.92
CA GLY A 15 -13.06 -0.31 4.62
C GLY A 15 -12.29 0.32 3.46
N TYR A 16 -12.06 1.64 3.53
CA TYR A 16 -11.24 2.36 2.56
C TYR A 16 -9.77 1.92 2.60
N GLU A 17 -9.15 1.88 3.78
CA GLU A 17 -7.76 1.44 3.95
C GLU A 17 -7.55 0.02 3.43
N LEU A 18 -8.50 -0.89 3.72
CA LEU A 18 -8.48 -2.27 3.22
C LEU A 18 -8.48 -2.33 1.68
N ILE A 19 -9.34 -1.55 1.03
CA ILE A 19 -9.40 -1.49 -0.45
C ILE A 19 -8.07 -0.99 -1.02
N VAL A 20 -7.48 0.05 -0.43
CA VAL A 20 -6.21 0.60 -0.89
C VAL A 20 -5.06 -0.40 -0.70
N ILE A 21 -5.03 -1.13 0.43
CA ILE A 21 -4.06 -2.20 0.67
C ILE A 21 -4.18 -3.29 -0.40
N ILE A 22 -5.39 -3.77 -0.68
CA ILE A 22 -5.63 -4.80 -1.71
C ILE A 22 -5.17 -4.30 -3.09
N MET A 23 -5.47 -3.04 -3.43
CA MET A 23 -5.02 -2.44 -4.67
C MET A 23 -3.49 -2.40 -4.79
N GLY A 24 -2.80 -2.01 -3.71
CA GLY A 24 -1.34 -2.03 -3.65
C GLY A 24 -0.75 -3.42 -3.87
N ILE A 25 -1.36 -4.47 -3.29
CA ILE A 25 -0.97 -5.86 -3.49
C ILE A 25 -1.10 -6.26 -4.96
N VAL A 26 -2.25 -5.98 -5.59
CA VAL A 26 -2.51 -6.34 -6.99
C VAL A 26 -1.54 -5.62 -7.93
N ILE A 27 -1.36 -4.31 -7.79
CA ILE A 27 -0.45 -3.53 -8.63
C ILE A 27 0.98 -4.06 -8.50
N THR A 28 1.45 -4.28 -7.27
CA THR A 28 2.82 -4.77 -7.04
C THR A 28 3.02 -6.17 -7.61
N ALA A 29 2.03 -7.06 -7.46
CA ALA A 29 2.09 -8.41 -8.01
C ALA A 29 2.12 -8.41 -9.55
N MET A 30 1.33 -7.54 -10.19
CA MET A 30 1.32 -7.42 -11.66
C MET A 30 2.64 -6.88 -12.20
N ILE A 31 3.20 -5.85 -11.55
CA ILE A 31 4.48 -5.24 -11.96
C ILE A 31 5.64 -6.20 -11.73
N SER A 32 5.61 -7.00 -10.66
CA SER A 32 6.70 -7.92 -10.31
C SER A 32 6.60 -9.30 -10.98
N LEU A 33 5.61 -9.51 -11.87
CA LEU A 33 5.24 -10.84 -12.36
C LEU A 33 6.32 -11.50 -13.21
N ASP A 34 7.13 -10.72 -13.91
CA ASP A 34 8.17 -11.22 -14.81
C ASP A 34 9.50 -11.56 -14.10
N GLY A 35 9.59 -11.30 -12.78
CA GLY A 35 10.74 -11.59 -11.94
C GLY A 35 11.98 -10.75 -12.23
N ARG A 36 11.86 -9.68 -13.02
CA ARG A 36 12.93 -8.70 -13.26
C ARG A 36 12.52 -7.35 -12.66
N SER A 37 13.50 -6.45 -12.52
CA SER A 37 13.25 -5.10 -12.04
C SER A 37 13.91 -4.10 -12.96
N ASN A 38 13.16 -3.09 -13.39
CA ASN A 38 13.67 -1.97 -14.17
C ASN A 38 13.21 -0.61 -13.62
N TRP A 39 13.85 0.46 -14.11
CA TRP A 39 13.60 1.81 -13.61
C TRP A 39 12.17 2.29 -13.92
N LEU A 40 11.56 1.80 -15.00
CA LEU A 40 10.20 2.16 -15.39
C LEU A 40 9.17 1.51 -14.46
N GLU A 41 9.36 0.25 -14.09
CA GLU A 41 8.54 -0.44 -13.09
C GLU A 41 8.62 0.26 -11.73
N GLY A 42 9.82 0.70 -11.33
CA GLY A 42 9.99 1.55 -10.15
C GLY A 42 9.21 2.85 -10.26
N ALA A 43 9.25 3.52 -11.41
CA ALA A 43 8.47 4.74 -11.64
C ALA A 43 6.94 4.48 -11.61
N GLN A 44 6.48 3.35 -12.13
CA GLN A 44 5.07 2.94 -12.08
C GLN A 44 4.60 2.69 -10.64
N LEU A 45 5.41 2.02 -9.82
CA LEU A 45 5.11 1.80 -8.39
C LEU A 45 5.06 3.13 -7.62
N LEU A 46 6.00 4.04 -7.87
CA LEU A 46 6.00 5.38 -7.28
C LEU A 46 4.77 6.20 -7.70
N ALA A 47 4.37 6.11 -8.97
CA ALA A 47 3.15 6.77 -9.46
C ALA A 47 1.89 6.20 -8.78
N ALA A 48 1.78 4.88 -8.69
CA ALA A 48 0.66 4.22 -8.01
C ALA A 48 0.58 4.63 -6.53
N TYR A 49 1.73 4.62 -5.83
CA TYR A 49 1.83 5.10 -4.46
C TYR A 49 1.38 6.55 -4.32
N SER A 50 1.83 7.44 -5.21
CA SER A 50 1.47 8.86 -5.19
C SER A 50 -0.03 9.07 -5.38
N ILE A 51 -0.67 8.31 -6.28
CA ILE A 51 -2.12 8.37 -6.51
C ILE A 51 -2.87 7.92 -5.25
N MET A 52 -2.47 6.80 -4.64
CA MET A 52 -3.09 6.31 -3.41
C MET A 52 -2.89 7.30 -2.24
N ALA A 53 -1.69 7.87 -2.10
CA ALA A 53 -1.39 8.87 -1.08
C ALA A 53 -2.20 10.16 -1.27
N LEU A 54 -2.38 10.62 -2.51
CA LEU A 54 -3.26 11.74 -2.82
C LEU A 54 -4.72 11.41 -2.49
N ALA A 55 -5.18 10.18 -2.76
CA ALA A 55 -6.54 9.77 -2.42
C ALA A 55 -6.78 9.82 -0.89
N PHE A 56 -5.79 9.44 -0.08
CA PHE A 56 -5.83 9.60 1.38
C PHE A 56 -5.86 11.07 1.85
N LEU A 57 -5.43 12.03 1.03
CA LEU A 57 -5.45 13.45 1.41
C LEU A 57 -6.87 14.05 1.31
N PHE A 58 -7.75 13.47 0.50
CA PHE A 58 -9.10 13.98 0.24
C PHE A 58 -10.22 13.16 0.91
N VAL A 59 -9.88 12.02 1.51
CA VAL A 59 -10.79 11.14 2.26
C VAL A 59 -10.66 11.43 3.74
#